data_AF-A0A176RT09-F1
#
_entry.id   AF-A0A176RT09-F1
#
_cell.length_a   1.000
_cell.length_b   1.000
_cell.length_c   1.000
_cell.angle_alpha   90.00
_cell.angle_beta   90.00
_cell.angle_gamma   90.00
#
_symmetry.space_group_name_H-M   'P 1'
#
loop_
_entity.id
_entity.type
_entity.pdbx_description
1 polymer ?
#
loop_
_entity_poly.entity_id
_entity_poly.type
_entity_poly.pdbx_seq_one_letter_code
_entity_poly.pdbx_strand_id
1 'polypeptide(L)'
;MHRYFFFSFVFIITQVHATPEVEQQLRECERHFQAKRLTSGSDGTALACYKEVLTKDPSNAKALAGLEKIEARYVTWAKRALDRGQEDKAKRYLASLRLVNPDSPALAELETRLQPNGSTQPAVVPSNESTPQKRAQIVDVGQIYEAINTTDCLTWPSSNIKEKGGKNAWGSFYPKKGDTGIVVSEVKHCHFDDNIYLLKIGQYYVPISSVGVQELPLAQ
;
A
#
# COMPACT_ATOMS: atom_id res chain seq x y z
N MET A 1 45.37 -55.91 -5.61
CA MET A 1 44.34 -56.21 -4.60
C MET A 1 44.09 -54.93 -3.79
N HIS A 2 42.82 -54.47 -3.76
CA HIS A 2 42.10 -53.87 -2.61
C HIS A 2 42.69 -52.62 -1.90
N ARG A 3 41.99 -51.51 -1.60
CA ARG A 3 40.56 -51.09 -1.66
C ARG A 3 40.52 -49.55 -1.60
N TYR A 4 39.66 -48.92 -2.40
CA TYR A 4 39.26 -47.52 -2.20
C TYR A 4 38.08 -47.50 -1.21
N PHE A 5 38.28 -46.88 -0.04
CA PHE A 5 37.22 -46.62 0.94
C PHE A 5 36.47 -45.33 0.50
N PHE A 6 35.35 -45.49 -0.19
CA PHE A 6 34.38 -44.40 -0.37
C PHE A 6 33.56 -44.28 0.92
N PHE A 7 33.91 -43.32 1.78
CA PHE A 7 33.01 -42.86 2.83
C PHE A 7 31.86 -42.10 2.16
N SER A 8 30.75 -42.80 1.90
CA SER A 8 29.50 -42.18 1.50
C SER A 8 28.93 -41.48 2.74
N PHE A 9 29.18 -40.17 2.86
CA PHE A 9 28.46 -39.30 3.79
C PHE A 9 27.02 -39.19 3.30
N VAL A 10 26.14 -40.02 3.84
CA VAL A 10 24.69 -39.83 3.72
C VAL A 10 24.33 -38.60 4.55
N PHE A 11 24.22 -37.44 3.91
CA PHE A 11 23.58 -36.27 4.48
C PHE A 11 22.09 -36.62 4.69
N ILE A 12 21.73 -37.05 5.90
CA ILE A 12 20.34 -37.16 6.29
C ILE A 12 19.82 -35.72 6.38
N ILE A 13 19.20 -35.24 5.30
CA ILE A 13 18.41 -34.02 5.33
C ILE A 13 17.16 -34.37 6.16
N THR A 14 17.25 -34.23 7.48
CA THR A 14 16.08 -34.17 8.35
C THR A 14 15.24 -33.00 7.86
N GLN A 15 14.21 -33.27 7.05
CA GLN A 15 13.17 -32.29 6.79
C GLN A 15 12.61 -31.87 8.14
N VAL A 16 12.90 -30.64 8.55
CA VAL A 16 12.26 -30.01 9.71
C VAL A 16 10.83 -29.71 9.27
N HIS A 17 9.95 -30.70 9.40
CA HIS A 17 8.51 -30.48 9.20
C HIS A 17 8.03 -29.59 10.35
N ALA A 18 7.48 -28.42 10.02
CA ALA A 18 6.88 -27.54 11.02
C ALA A 18 5.82 -28.32 11.80
N THR A 19 5.93 -28.34 13.12
CA THR A 19 4.98 -29.08 13.97
C THR A 19 3.59 -28.45 13.83
N PRO A 20 2.49 -29.21 14.04
CA PRO A 20 1.13 -28.67 14.01
C PRO A 20 0.94 -27.45 14.94
N GLU A 21 1.69 -27.42 16.05
CA GLU A 21 1.75 -26.30 16.98
C GLU A 21 2.34 -25.02 16.35
N VAL A 22 3.49 -25.12 15.67
CA VAL A 22 4.12 -23.98 14.96
C VAL A 22 3.20 -23.45 13.86
N GLU A 23 2.55 -24.35 13.11
CA GLU A 23 1.59 -23.95 12.08
C GLU A 23 0.36 -23.22 12.66
N GLN A 24 -0.12 -23.63 13.84
CA GLN A 24 -1.20 -22.92 14.53
C GLN A 24 -0.74 -21.54 15.02
N GLN A 25 0.46 -21.45 15.59
CA GLN A 25 1.03 -20.18 16.03
C GLN A 25 1.23 -19.21 14.87
N LEU A 26 1.71 -19.68 13.72
CA LEU A 26 1.85 -18.87 12.51
C LEU A 26 0.51 -18.28 12.01
N ARG A 27 -0.59 -19.05 12.10
CA ARG A 27 -1.93 -18.52 11.79
C ARG A 27 -2.35 -17.42 12.75
N GLU A 28 -2.03 -17.56 14.04
CA GLU A 28 -2.28 -16.53 15.04
C GLU A 28 -1.46 -15.26 14.76
N CYS A 29 -0.18 -15.40 14.41
CA CYS A 29 0.67 -14.28 14.03
C CYS A 29 0.09 -13.50 12.84
N GLU A 30 -0.40 -14.21 11.82
CA GLU A 30 -1.07 -13.59 10.68
C GLU A 30 -2.38 -12.90 11.12
N ARG A 31 -3.14 -13.44 12.07
CA ARG A 31 -4.33 -12.77 12.64
C ARG A 31 -3.98 -11.44 13.31
N HIS A 32 -2.87 -11.37 14.04
CA HIS A 32 -2.36 -10.08 14.57
C HIS A 32 -2.01 -9.11 13.45
N PHE A 33 -1.38 -9.60 12.38
CA PHE A 33 -1.02 -8.78 11.21
C PHE A 33 -2.26 -8.19 10.54
N GLN A 34 -3.27 -9.01 10.25
CA GLN A 34 -4.53 -8.59 9.64
C GLN A 34 -5.32 -7.63 10.52
N ALA A 35 -5.25 -7.81 11.85
CA ALA A 35 -5.81 -6.88 12.82
C ALA A 35 -5.01 -5.57 12.98
N LYS A 36 -3.95 -5.35 12.19
CA LYS A 36 -3.05 -4.18 12.25
C LYS A 36 -2.34 -4.00 13.60
N ARG A 37 -2.26 -5.05 14.42
CA ARG A 37 -1.53 -5.08 15.70
C ARG A 37 -0.07 -5.48 15.47
N LEU A 38 0.67 -4.64 14.74
CA LEU A 38 1.97 -5.01 14.20
C LEU A 38 3.10 -4.98 15.25
N THR A 39 3.33 -3.82 15.86
CA THR A 39 4.33 -3.64 16.96
C THR A 39 3.71 -3.15 18.27
N SER A 40 2.42 -2.80 18.26
CA SER A 40 1.67 -2.34 19.43
C SER A 40 0.25 -2.94 19.45
N GLY A 41 -0.31 -3.05 20.66
CA GLY A 41 -1.62 -3.64 20.94
C GLY A 41 -1.63 -4.36 22.29
N SER A 42 -2.75 -4.30 23.02
CA SER A 42 -2.90 -4.94 24.34
C SER A 42 -2.91 -6.46 24.26
N ASP A 43 -3.53 -7.00 23.22
CA ASP A 43 -3.83 -8.43 23.10
C ASP A 43 -2.70 -9.19 22.38
N GLY A 44 -1.47 -8.65 22.38
CA GLY A 44 -0.31 -9.18 21.63
C GLY A 44 -0.15 -8.59 20.23
N THR A 45 1.03 -8.82 19.63
CA THR A 45 1.44 -8.22 18.35
C THR A 45 2.00 -9.25 17.36
N ALA A 46 1.89 -8.95 16.07
CA ALA A 46 2.42 -9.79 15.01
C ALA A 46 3.95 -9.93 15.12
N LEU A 47 4.66 -8.83 15.45
CA LEU A 47 6.10 -8.84 15.66
C LEU A 47 6.51 -9.80 16.79
N ALA A 48 5.86 -9.71 17.94
CA ALA A 48 6.15 -10.59 19.07
C ALA A 48 5.88 -12.06 18.73
N CYS A 49 4.73 -12.33 18.09
CA CYS A 49 4.34 -13.67 17.69
C CYS A 49 5.35 -14.32 16.71
N TYR A 50 5.74 -13.62 15.64
CA TYR A 50 6.72 -14.16 14.69
C TYR A 50 8.12 -14.35 15.32
N LYS A 51 8.55 -13.44 16.21
CA LYS A 51 9.82 -13.60 16.96
C LYS A 51 9.79 -14.81 17.88
N GLU A 52 8.64 -15.13 18.48
CA GLU A 52 8.48 -16.33 19.29
C GLU A 52 8.60 -17.60 18.44
N VAL A 53 7.98 -17.65 17.25
CA VAL A 53 8.17 -18.75 16.30
C VAL A 53 9.64 -18.92 15.94
N LEU A 54 10.35 -17.82 15.67
CA LEU A 54 11.78 -17.85 15.34
C LEU A 54 12.69 -18.23 16.52
N THR A 55 12.20 -18.12 17.76
CA THR A 55 12.92 -18.65 18.92
C THR A 55 12.90 -20.18 18.94
N LYS A 56 11.82 -20.78 18.43
CA LYS A 56 11.65 -22.24 18.32
C LYS A 56 12.31 -22.81 17.05
N ASP A 57 12.16 -22.11 15.93
CA ASP A 57 12.72 -22.46 14.62
C ASP A 57 13.29 -21.20 13.95
N PRO A 58 14.59 -20.91 14.14
CA PRO A 58 15.23 -19.71 13.59
C PRO A 58 15.22 -19.62 12.06
N SER A 59 15.05 -20.76 11.38
CA SER A 59 15.02 -20.85 9.92
C SER A 59 13.61 -20.86 9.33
N ASN A 60 12.58 -20.65 10.16
CA ASN A 60 11.19 -20.77 9.74
C ASN A 60 10.85 -19.72 8.66
N ALA A 61 10.75 -20.17 7.41
CA ALA A 61 10.54 -19.28 6.27
C ALA A 61 9.23 -18.47 6.38
N LYS A 62 8.16 -19.04 6.96
CA LYS A 62 6.87 -18.34 7.12
C LYS A 62 6.97 -17.21 8.16
N ALA A 63 7.70 -17.42 9.25
CA ALA A 63 7.90 -16.38 10.26
C ALA A 63 8.82 -15.26 9.76
N LEU A 64 9.91 -15.60 9.06
CA LEU A 64 10.78 -14.62 8.40
C LEU A 64 9.99 -13.76 7.40
N ALA A 65 9.21 -14.40 6.51
CA ALA A 65 8.32 -13.68 5.59
C ALA A 65 7.27 -12.81 6.31
N GLY A 66 6.81 -13.25 7.49
CA GLY A 66 5.94 -12.46 8.36
C GLY A 66 6.58 -11.15 8.84
N LEU A 67 7.85 -11.21 9.27
CA LEU A 67 8.61 -10.01 9.64
C LEU A 67 8.84 -9.08 8.45
N GLU A 68 9.16 -9.62 7.27
CA GLU A 68 9.30 -8.85 6.02
C GLU A 68 8.00 -8.14 5.64
N LYS A 69 6.84 -8.80 5.80
CA LYS A 69 5.53 -8.14 5.58
C LYS A 69 5.31 -6.96 6.52
N ILE A 70 5.71 -7.09 7.80
CA ILE A 70 5.60 -6.01 8.78
C ILE A 70 6.53 -4.86 8.39
N GLU A 71 7.77 -5.17 8.02
CA GLU A 71 8.75 -4.19 7.54
C GLU A 71 8.19 -3.41 6.33
N ALA A 72 7.77 -4.11 5.28
CA ALA A 72 7.20 -3.53 4.07
C ALA A 72 5.97 -2.64 4.36
N ARG A 73 5.16 -3.03 5.35
CA ARG A 73 4.00 -2.24 5.79
C ARG A 73 4.43 -0.90 6.40
N TYR A 74 5.41 -0.89 7.30
CA TYR A 74 5.92 0.34 7.90
C TYR A 74 6.65 1.22 6.89
N VAL A 75 7.45 0.65 5.99
CA VAL A 75 8.07 1.39 4.89
C VAL A 75 7.00 2.09 4.04
N THR A 76 5.95 1.37 3.65
CA THR A 76 4.84 1.92 2.88
C THR A 76 4.14 3.06 3.63
N TRP A 77 3.87 2.90 4.92
CA TRP A 77 3.21 3.93 5.72
C TRP A 77 4.11 5.15 5.97
N ALA A 78 5.40 4.96 6.18
CA ALA A 78 6.38 6.03 6.33
C ALA A 78 6.52 6.84 5.05
N LYS A 79 6.71 6.18 3.88
CA LYS A 79 6.73 6.84 2.56
C LYS A 79 5.49 7.69 2.36
N ARG A 80 4.30 7.10 2.53
CA ARG A 80 3.02 7.81 2.40
C ARG A 80 2.84 8.95 3.40
N ALA A 81 3.39 8.85 4.61
CA ALA A 81 3.32 9.94 5.58
C ALA A 81 4.22 11.11 5.17
N LEU A 82 5.44 10.82 4.68
CA LEU A 82 6.35 11.83 4.13
C LEU A 82 5.77 12.50 2.89
N ASP A 83 5.19 11.74 1.96
CA ASP A 83 4.54 12.27 0.75
C ASP A 83 3.37 13.22 1.09
N ARG A 84 2.78 13.07 2.29
CA ARG A 84 1.69 13.89 2.80
C ARG A 84 2.14 15.00 3.77
N GLY A 85 3.44 15.22 3.94
CA GLY A 85 3.98 16.18 4.92
C GLY A 85 3.66 15.84 6.39
N GLN A 86 3.26 14.60 6.68
CA GLN A 86 2.90 14.14 8.03
C GLN A 86 4.14 13.64 8.78
N GLU A 87 5.10 14.53 9.03
CA GLU A 87 6.41 14.17 9.59
C GLU A 87 6.32 13.40 10.92
N ASP A 88 5.43 13.79 11.83
CA ASP A 88 5.26 13.09 13.12
C ASP A 88 4.74 11.65 12.94
N LYS A 89 3.89 11.41 11.94
CA LYS A 89 3.46 10.04 11.59
C LYS A 89 4.63 9.27 10.99
N ALA A 90 5.38 9.88 10.07
CA ALA A 90 6.55 9.25 9.47
C ALA A 90 7.59 8.86 10.54
N LYS A 91 7.91 9.75 11.49
CA LYS A 91 8.81 9.48 12.62
C LYS A 91 8.36 8.29 13.46
N ARG A 92 7.06 8.19 13.78
CA ARG A 92 6.49 7.04 14.51
C ARG A 92 6.57 5.73 13.72
N TYR A 93 6.31 5.77 12.41
CA TYR A 93 6.44 4.59 11.56
C TYR A 93 7.90 4.16 11.43
N LEU A 94 8.86 5.09 11.35
CA LEU A 94 10.29 4.77 11.36
C LEU A 94 10.75 4.20 12.70
N ALA A 95 10.24 4.70 13.82
CA ALA A 95 10.50 4.09 15.13
C ALA A 95 10.02 2.64 15.17
N SER A 96 8.83 2.36 14.63
CA SER A 96 8.29 1.00 14.55
C SER A 96 9.08 0.12 13.57
N LEU A 97 9.52 0.67 12.44
CA LEU A 97 10.38 -0.01 11.47
C LEU A 97 11.69 -0.47 12.12
N ARG A 98 12.35 0.39 12.92
CA ARG A 98 13.58 0.03 13.65
C ARG A 98 13.38 -1.09 14.67
N LEU A 99 12.19 -1.20 15.28
CA LEU A 99 11.87 -2.32 16.19
C LEU A 99 11.74 -3.66 15.45
N VAL A 100 11.33 -3.61 14.19
CA VAL A 100 11.12 -4.78 13.32
C VAL A 100 12.45 -5.21 12.72
N ASN A 101 13.12 -4.28 12.06
CA ASN A 101 14.41 -4.48 11.40
C ASN A 101 15.26 -3.19 11.50
N PRO A 102 16.23 -3.12 12.42
CA PRO A 102 17.11 -1.95 12.55
C PRO A 102 18.05 -1.77 11.36
N ASP A 103 18.29 -2.84 10.58
CA ASP A 103 19.15 -2.85 9.40
C ASP A 103 18.35 -2.72 8.09
N SER A 104 17.06 -2.33 8.19
CA SER A 104 16.22 -2.14 7.01
C SER A 104 16.85 -1.11 6.07
N PRO A 105 17.06 -1.44 4.78
CA PRO A 105 17.67 -0.52 3.82
C PRO A 105 16.83 0.73 3.58
N ALA A 106 15.53 0.68 3.90
CA ALA A 106 14.62 1.81 3.76
C ALA A 106 14.79 2.89 4.84
N LEU A 107 15.43 2.58 5.98
CA LEU A 107 15.57 3.54 7.09
C LEU A 107 16.37 4.77 6.67
N ALA A 108 17.53 4.58 6.05
CA ALA A 108 18.38 5.68 5.60
C ALA A 108 17.66 6.60 4.61
N GLU A 109 17.01 6.03 3.59
CA GLU A 109 16.23 6.78 2.58
C GLU A 109 15.16 7.67 3.25
N LEU A 110 14.40 7.10 4.19
CA LEU A 110 13.27 7.77 4.81
C LEU A 110 13.67 8.80 5.86
N GLU A 111 14.80 8.59 6.55
CA GLU A 111 15.38 9.55 7.49
C GLU A 111 15.94 10.78 6.78
N THR A 112 16.61 10.61 5.63
CA THR A 112 17.09 11.74 4.82
C THR A 112 15.93 12.66 4.41
N ARG A 113 14.78 12.07 4.07
CA ARG A 113 13.56 12.81 3.70
C ARG A 113 12.92 13.62 4.85
N LEU A 114 13.31 13.36 6.10
CA LEU A 114 12.84 14.11 7.28
C LEU A 114 13.75 15.28 7.67
N GLN A 115 14.93 15.40 7.08
CA GLN A 115 15.86 16.45 7.49
C GLN A 115 15.40 17.82 6.93
N PRO A 116 15.45 18.90 7.73
CA PRO A 116 15.08 20.24 7.28
C PRO A 116 15.96 20.75 6.13
N ASN A 117 17.18 20.19 5.96
CA ASN A 117 18.09 20.48 4.85
C ASN A 117 17.94 19.50 3.66
N GLY A 118 17.08 18.48 3.78
CA GLY A 118 16.61 17.65 2.65
C GLY A 118 15.56 18.37 1.79
N SER A 119 15.26 19.63 2.12
CA SER A 119 14.39 20.57 1.40
C SER A 119 15.03 21.13 0.12
N THR A 120 15.77 20.33 -0.63
CA THR A 120 16.16 20.64 -2.02
C THR A 120 16.33 19.35 -2.80
N GLN A 121 15.25 18.59 -2.85
CA GLN A 121 14.81 18.16 -4.16
C GLN A 121 13.38 18.68 -4.30
N PRO A 122 13.13 19.73 -5.10
CA PRO A 122 11.89 19.74 -5.86
C PRO A 122 11.83 18.34 -6.45
N ALA A 123 10.79 17.56 -6.12
CA ALA A 123 10.55 16.34 -6.87
C ALA A 123 10.69 16.75 -8.34
N VAL A 124 11.77 16.30 -8.96
CA VAL A 124 11.80 16.16 -10.40
C VAL A 124 10.68 15.18 -10.61
N VAL A 125 9.50 15.75 -10.82
CA VAL A 125 8.38 15.07 -11.42
C VAL A 125 9.03 14.44 -12.65
N PRO A 126 9.01 13.12 -12.83
CA PRO A 126 8.98 12.61 -14.19
C PRO A 126 7.59 13.02 -14.71
N SER A 127 7.45 14.29 -15.04
CA SER A 127 6.46 14.79 -15.97
C SER A 127 6.91 14.30 -17.34
N ASN A 128 6.64 13.02 -17.60
CA ASN A 128 6.37 12.45 -18.92
C ASN A 128 6.13 10.94 -18.77
N GLU A 129 4.96 10.59 -18.26
CA GLU A 129 4.14 9.63 -19.00
C GLU A 129 2.78 10.28 -19.23
N SER A 130 2.60 10.69 -20.48
CA SER A 130 1.38 11.16 -21.09
C SER A 130 0.26 10.15 -20.90
N THR A 131 -0.49 10.23 -19.81
CA THR A 131 -1.84 9.70 -19.82
C THR A 131 -2.60 10.53 -20.84
N PRO A 132 -3.21 9.96 -21.90
CA PRO A 132 -4.09 10.71 -22.76
C PRO A 132 -5.15 11.33 -21.85
N GLN A 133 -5.15 12.65 -21.73
CA GLN A 133 -6.14 13.39 -20.95
C GLN A 133 -7.47 13.29 -21.69
N LYS A 134 -8.15 12.14 -21.62
CA LYS A 134 -9.43 11.96 -22.31
C LYS A 134 -10.45 12.92 -21.72
N ARG A 135 -11.29 13.49 -22.57
CA ARG A 135 -12.50 14.18 -22.09
C ARG A 135 -13.57 13.14 -21.86
N ALA A 136 -14.41 13.33 -20.86
CA ALA A 136 -15.57 12.48 -20.64
C ALA A 136 -16.76 13.28 -20.14
N GLN A 137 -17.95 12.93 -20.62
CA GLN A 137 -19.21 13.51 -20.19
C GLN A 137 -19.96 12.51 -19.30
N ILE A 138 -20.51 12.97 -18.18
CA ILE A 138 -21.35 12.16 -17.30
C ILE A 138 -22.66 11.84 -18.01
N VAL A 139 -22.95 10.55 -18.24
CA VAL A 139 -24.20 10.09 -18.87
C VAL A 139 -25.14 9.40 -17.87
N ASP A 140 -24.58 8.82 -16.81
CA ASP A 140 -25.31 8.22 -15.69
C ASP A 140 -24.71 8.67 -14.35
N VAL A 141 -25.45 9.51 -13.63
CA VAL A 141 -25.06 10.01 -12.30
C VAL A 141 -25.10 8.90 -11.23
N GLY A 142 -25.85 7.82 -11.44
CA GLY A 142 -25.94 6.68 -10.51
C GLY A 142 -24.63 5.90 -10.38
N GLN A 143 -23.68 6.13 -11.29
CA GLN A 143 -22.36 5.52 -11.28
C GLN A 143 -21.31 6.33 -10.49
N ILE A 144 -21.71 7.44 -9.85
CA ILE A 144 -20.80 8.29 -9.09
C ILE A 144 -20.59 7.71 -7.70
N TYR A 145 -19.33 7.55 -7.32
CA TYR A 145 -18.95 7.06 -6.01
C TYR A 145 -18.70 8.23 -5.05
N GLU A 146 -19.78 8.74 -4.45
CA GLU A 146 -19.78 9.99 -3.66
C GLU A 146 -18.87 9.99 -2.42
N ALA A 147 -18.66 8.82 -1.80
CA ALA A 147 -17.92 8.68 -0.54
C ALA A 147 -16.63 7.86 -0.69
N ILE A 148 -16.25 7.45 -1.90
CA ILE A 148 -15.12 6.54 -2.08
C ILE A 148 -13.78 7.16 -1.65
N ASN A 149 -13.71 8.49 -1.61
CA ASN A 149 -12.56 9.22 -1.07
C ASN A 149 -12.38 9.10 0.44
N THR A 150 -13.36 8.62 1.20
CA THR A 150 -13.20 8.31 2.62
C THR A 150 -12.81 6.85 2.85
N THR A 151 -12.67 6.06 1.78
CA THR A 151 -12.35 4.63 1.83
C THR A 151 -10.91 4.36 1.38
N ASP A 152 -10.49 3.10 1.53
CA ASP A 152 -9.22 2.58 1.01
C ASP A 152 -9.40 1.83 -0.34
N CYS A 153 -10.56 1.97 -0.99
CA CYS A 153 -10.90 1.19 -2.19
C CYS A 153 -10.09 1.58 -3.45
N LEU A 154 -9.65 2.85 -3.56
CA LEU A 154 -8.90 3.32 -4.72
C LEU A 154 -7.46 3.67 -4.36
N THR A 155 -6.57 3.38 -5.31
CA THR A 155 -5.23 3.95 -5.34
C THR A 155 -5.34 5.35 -5.95
N TRP A 156 -5.39 6.37 -5.10
CA TRP A 156 -5.51 7.76 -5.54
C TRP A 156 -4.18 8.29 -6.07
N PRO A 157 -4.16 9.00 -7.22
CA PRO A 157 -2.94 9.55 -7.82
C PRO A 157 -2.28 10.65 -6.96
N SER A 158 -3.07 11.35 -6.13
CA SER A 158 -2.53 12.25 -5.10
C SER A 158 -3.53 12.44 -3.95
N SER A 159 -3.02 12.89 -2.80
CA SER A 159 -3.86 13.24 -1.63
C SER A 159 -4.83 14.38 -1.93
N ASN A 160 -4.43 15.39 -2.70
CA ASN A 160 -5.29 16.49 -3.12
C ASN A 160 -6.49 16.00 -3.95
N ILE A 161 -6.25 15.07 -4.87
CA ILE A 161 -7.33 14.47 -5.69
C ILE A 161 -8.29 13.66 -4.80
N LYS A 162 -7.77 12.92 -3.80
CA LYS A 162 -8.59 12.22 -2.81
C LYS A 162 -9.41 13.21 -1.97
N GLU A 163 -8.77 14.23 -1.41
CA GLU A 163 -9.40 15.22 -0.55
C GLU A 163 -10.59 15.89 -1.26
N LYS A 164 -10.43 16.23 -2.55
CA LYS A 164 -11.46 16.87 -3.38
C LYS A 164 -12.36 15.89 -4.15
N GLY A 165 -12.17 14.59 -3.94
CA GLY A 165 -12.71 13.49 -4.73
C GLY A 165 -14.02 12.89 -4.22
N GLY A 166 -14.84 13.66 -3.51
CA GLY A 166 -16.09 13.15 -2.95
C GLY A 166 -16.98 14.25 -2.42
N LYS A 167 -18.22 13.87 -2.09
CA LYS A 167 -19.31 14.78 -1.71
C LYS A 167 -18.99 15.63 -0.51
N ASN A 168 -18.21 15.11 0.44
CA ASN A 168 -17.76 15.85 1.61
C ASN A 168 -16.87 17.07 1.27
N ALA A 169 -16.31 17.13 0.06
CA ALA A 169 -15.44 18.21 -0.40
C ALA A 169 -16.02 19.03 -1.55
N TRP A 170 -17.19 18.66 -2.10
CA TRP A 170 -17.81 19.38 -3.20
C TRP A 170 -18.54 20.66 -2.74
N GLY A 171 -18.91 20.77 -1.46
CA GLY A 171 -19.62 21.94 -0.95
C GLY A 171 -21.00 22.09 -1.62
N SER A 172 -21.21 23.19 -2.35
CA SER A 172 -22.43 23.42 -3.13
C SER A 172 -22.40 22.80 -4.54
N PHE A 173 -21.26 22.27 -4.98
CA PHE A 173 -21.15 21.56 -6.24
C PHE A 173 -21.77 20.16 -6.14
N TYR A 174 -22.46 19.75 -7.19
CA TYR A 174 -22.91 18.37 -7.36
C TYR A 174 -22.83 18.00 -8.84
N PRO A 175 -22.18 16.89 -9.23
CA PRO A 175 -22.08 16.51 -10.62
C PRO A 175 -23.44 16.13 -11.16
N LYS A 176 -23.76 16.58 -12.38
CA LYS A 176 -25.02 16.28 -13.07
C LYS A 176 -24.77 15.64 -14.42
N LYS A 177 -25.79 14.95 -14.92
CA LYS A 177 -25.79 14.43 -16.30
C LYS A 177 -25.49 15.57 -17.28
N GLY A 178 -24.57 15.33 -18.20
CA GLY A 178 -24.10 16.31 -19.17
C GLY A 178 -22.86 17.09 -18.74
N ASP A 179 -22.50 17.10 -17.44
CA ASP A 179 -21.25 17.70 -17.01
C ASP A 179 -20.07 17.01 -17.67
N THR A 180 -19.07 17.80 -18.08
CA THR A 180 -17.91 17.31 -18.81
C THR A 180 -16.64 17.68 -18.07
N GLY A 181 -15.70 16.75 -18.02
CA GLY A 181 -14.40 16.95 -17.38
C GLY A 181 -13.26 16.27 -18.12
N ILE A 182 -12.06 16.40 -17.55
CA ILE A 182 -10.87 15.68 -17.99
C ILE A 182 -10.68 14.45 -17.10
N VAL A 183 -10.53 13.27 -17.69
CA VAL A 183 -10.12 12.07 -16.97
C VAL A 183 -8.64 12.23 -16.61
N VAL A 184 -8.36 12.46 -15.32
CA VAL A 184 -6.98 12.66 -14.84
C VAL A 184 -6.32 11.37 -14.36
N SER A 185 -7.12 10.32 -14.16
CA SER A 185 -6.64 8.99 -13.77
C SER A 185 -7.74 7.95 -14.00
N GLU A 186 -7.32 6.75 -14.39
CA GLU A 186 -8.14 5.56 -14.48
C GLU A 186 -7.60 4.55 -13.47
N VAL A 187 -8.45 4.10 -12.55
CA VAL A 187 -8.07 3.25 -11.42
C VAL A 187 -9.01 2.06 -11.30
N LYS A 188 -8.51 0.88 -10.96
CA LYS A 188 -9.37 -0.29 -10.74
C LYS A 188 -10.18 -0.14 -9.45
N HIS A 189 -11.47 -0.47 -9.49
CA HIS A 189 -12.26 -0.62 -8.28
C HIS A 189 -11.78 -1.85 -7.49
N CYS A 190 -11.84 -1.79 -6.16
CA CYS A 190 -11.38 -2.88 -5.29
C CYS A 190 -12.29 -4.13 -5.28
N HIS A 191 -13.47 -4.05 -5.87
CA HIS A 191 -14.58 -5.02 -5.72
C HIS A 191 -15.37 -5.27 -6.99
N PHE A 192 -15.19 -4.44 -8.02
CA PHE A 192 -15.92 -4.53 -9.28
C PHE A 192 -14.92 -4.55 -10.43
N ASP A 193 -15.33 -5.13 -11.55
CA ASP A 193 -14.48 -5.34 -12.73
C ASP A 193 -14.30 -4.07 -13.57
N ASP A 194 -15.14 -3.06 -13.36
CA ASP A 194 -15.07 -1.76 -14.04
C ASP A 194 -14.00 -0.85 -13.45
N ASN A 195 -13.41 -0.04 -14.32
CA ASN A 195 -12.48 1.01 -13.92
C ASN A 195 -13.25 2.23 -13.42
N ILE A 196 -12.68 2.94 -12.47
CA ILE A 196 -13.14 4.26 -12.04
C ILE A 196 -12.32 5.33 -12.73
N TYR A 197 -12.99 6.31 -13.31
CA TYR A 197 -12.39 7.55 -13.76
C TYR A 197 -12.43 8.58 -12.65
N LEU A 198 -11.29 9.22 -12.41
CA LEU A 198 -11.21 10.43 -11.62
C LEU A 198 -11.41 11.61 -12.58
N LEU A 199 -12.66 12.04 -12.71
CA LEU A 199 -13.06 13.10 -13.64
C LEU A 199 -12.87 14.47 -12.97
N LYS A 200 -11.98 15.31 -13.52
CA LYS A 200 -11.78 16.69 -13.06
C LYS A 200 -12.81 17.60 -13.71
N ILE A 201 -13.69 18.20 -12.90
CA ILE A 201 -14.67 19.20 -13.31
C ILE A 201 -14.41 20.48 -12.50
N GLY A 202 -13.89 21.51 -13.16
CA GLY A 202 -13.41 22.72 -12.49
C GLY A 202 -12.31 22.41 -11.47
N GLN A 203 -12.59 22.68 -10.20
CA GLN A 203 -11.67 22.41 -9.07
C GLN A 203 -11.92 21.07 -8.37
N TYR A 204 -12.99 20.36 -8.71
CA TYR A 204 -13.43 19.14 -8.04
C TYR A 204 -13.04 17.89 -8.82
N TYR A 205 -13.01 16.76 -8.13
CA TYR A 205 -12.81 15.45 -8.73
C TYR A 205 -14.03 14.58 -8.45
N VAL A 206 -14.50 13.91 -9.49
CA VAL A 206 -15.69 13.06 -9.46
C VAL A 206 -15.26 11.65 -9.80
N PRO A 207 -15.16 10.75 -8.80
CA PRO A 207 -14.95 9.33 -9.04
C PRO A 207 -16.24 8.75 -9.61
N ILE A 208 -16.17 8.24 -10.83
CA ILE A 208 -17.31 7.68 -11.54
C ILE A 208 -16.86 6.42 -12.27
N SER A 209 -17.71 5.39 -12.31
CA SER A 209 -17.43 4.21 -13.16
C SER A 209 -17.21 4.63 -14.61
N SER A 210 -16.30 3.95 -15.31
CA SER A 210 -16.09 4.12 -16.74
C SER A 210 -17.36 3.89 -17.56
N VAL A 211 -18.30 3.06 -17.06
CA VAL A 211 -19.61 2.83 -17.73
C VAL A 211 -20.60 3.97 -17.54
N GLY A 212 -20.35 4.86 -16.57
CA GLY A 212 -21.19 6.03 -16.27
C GLY A 212 -20.88 7.26 -17.10
N VAL A 213 -19.87 7.19 -17.97
CA VAL A 213 -19.43 8.31 -18.81
C VAL A 213 -19.42 7.94 -20.30
N GLN A 214 -19.49 8.98 -21.12
CA GLN A 214 -19.16 8.91 -22.54
C GLN A 214 -17.79 9.56 -22.75
N GLU A 215 -16.81 8.79 -23.23
CA GLU A 215 -15.53 9.35 -23.67
C GLU A 215 -15.74 10.26 -24.88
N LEU A 216 -15.12 11.44 -24.85
CA LEU A 216 -15.16 12.43 -25.90
C LEU A 216 -13.75 12.61 -26.48
N PRO A 217 -13.63 12.88 -27.80
CA PRO A 217 -12.35 13.24 -28.38
C PRO A 217 -11.78 14.49 -27.70
N LEU A 218 -10.45 14.52 -27.59
CA LEU A 218 -9.72 15.73 -27.27
C LEU A 218 -9.98 16.74 -28.39
N ALA A 219 -10.34 17.98 -28.02
CA ALA A 219 -10.45 19.05 -29.00
C ALA A 219 -9.07 19.22 -29.66
N GLN A 220 -9.04 19.15 -30.99
CA GLN A 220 -7.84 19.39 -31.80
C GLN A 220 -7.44 20.86 -31.74
#